data_AF-A0A1I3PGZ0-F1
#
_entry.id   AF-A0A1I3PGZ0-F1
#
_cell.length_a   1.000
_cell.length_b   1.000
_cell.length_c   1.000
_cell.angle_alpha   90.00
_cell.angle_beta   90.00
_cell.angle_gamma   90.00
#
_symmetry.space_group_name_H-M   'P 1'
#
loop_
_entity.id
_entity.type
_entity.pdbx_description
1 polymer ?
#
loop_
_entity_poly.entity_id
_entity_poly.type
_entity_poly.pdbx_seq_one_letter_code
_entity_poly.pdbx_strand_id
1 'polypeptide(L)' 'MQIIYSLLCILGGSVYLIYLIKRKNRSTNLWDKSMELKGYLGGLIFIIIGIIMLYRHFF' A
#
# COMPACT_ATOMS: atom_id res chain seq x y z
N MET A 1 6.13 -20.65 4.25
CA MET A 1 5.47 -20.04 3.08
C MET A 1 4.64 -18.80 3.42
N GLN A 2 3.81 -18.82 4.47
CA GLN A 2 2.94 -17.68 4.83
C GLN A 2 3.69 -16.38 5.18
N ILE A 3 4.78 -16.46 5.94
CA ILE A 3 5.64 -15.30 6.26
C ILE A 3 6.16 -14.59 4.99
N ILE A 4 6.54 -15.35 3.96
CA ILE A 4 7.07 -14.79 2.70
C ILE A 4 6.00 -13.98 1.98
N TYR A 5 4.76 -14.48 1.93
CA TYR A 5 3.64 -13.76 1.33
C TYR A 5 3.25 -12.51 2.13
N SER A 6 3.29 -12.57 3.46
CA SER A 6 3.07 -11.39 4.31
C SER A 6 4.14 -10.33 4.08
N LEU A 7 5.41 -10.74 3.97
CA LEU A 7 6.52 -9.82 3.66
C LEU A 7 6.36 -9.19 2.27
N LEU A 8 5.97 -9.98 1.27
CA LEU A 8 5.70 -9.50 -0.09
C LEU A 8 4.55 -8.49 -0.13
N CYS A 9 3.49 -8.69 0.67
CA CYS A 9 2.38 -7.74 0.76
C CYS A 9 2.81 -6.41 1.38
N ILE A 10 3.61 -6.46 2.46
CA ILE A 10 4.12 -5.25 3.12
C ILE A 10 5.08 -4.49 2.19
N LEU A 11 6.02 -5.20 1.55
CA LEU A 11 6.96 -4.61 0.60
C LEU A 11 6.24 -4.06 -0.63
N GLY A 12 5.31 -4.81 -1.21
CA GLY A 12 4.52 -4.40 -2.37
C GLY A 12 3.67 -3.15 -2.07
N GLY A 13 2.98 -3.12 -0.93
CA GLY A 13 2.20 -1.96 -0.51
C GLY A 13 3.08 -0.73 -0.26
N SER A 14 4.28 -0.91 0.32
CA SER A 14 5.23 0.17 0.58
C SER A 14 5.81 0.75 -0.71
N VAL A 15 6.23 -0.10 -1.65
CA VAL A 15 6.73 0.32 -2.97
C VAL A 15 5.66 1.05 -3.77
N TYR A 16 4.41 0.55 -3.74
CA TYR A 16 3.28 1.18 -4.39
C TYR A 16 2.99 2.58 -3.84
N LEU A 17 3.03 2.75 -2.51
CA LEU A 17 2.88 4.05 -1.86
C LEU A 17 3.99 5.02 -2.27
N ILE A 18 5.25 4.56 -2.28
CA ILE A 18 6.39 5.39 -2.72
C ILE A 18 6.23 5.82 -4.18
N TYR A 19 5.79 4.91 -5.06
CA TYR A 19 5.51 5.23 -6.46
C TYR A 19 4.41 6.28 -6.60
N LEU A 20 3.34 6.16 -5.80
CA LEU A 20 2.22 7.10 -5.78
C LEU A 20 2.65 8.50 -5.29
N ILE A 21 3.49 8.57 -4.25
CA ILE A 21 4.09 9.82 -3.76
C ILE A 21 4.97 10.45 -4.84
N LYS A 22 5.79 9.66 -5.51
CA LYS A 22 6.66 10.14 -6.58
C LYS A 22 5.87 10.64 -7.81
N ARG A 23 4.69 10.08 -8.06
CA ARG A 23 3.79 10.46 -9.16
C ARG A 23 2.97 11.73 -8.89
N LYS A 24 2.74 12.07 -7.61
CA LYS A 24 1.93 13.20 -7.13
C LYS A 24 2.28 14.57 -7.74
N ASN A 25 3.52 14.76 -8.21
CA ASN A 25 3.98 16.02 -8.79
C ASN A 25 3.46 16.34 -10.20
N ARG A 26 2.52 15.55 -10.77
CA ARG A 26 2.10 15.70 -12.18
C ARG A 26 0.69 16.23 -12.44
N SER A 27 -0.19 16.47 -11.45
CA SER A 27 -1.55 16.93 -11.76
C SER A 27 -2.12 17.97 -10.79
N THR A 28 -2.70 19.04 -11.36
CA THR A 28 -3.48 20.07 -10.67
C THR A 28 -4.98 19.76 -10.61
N ASN A 29 -5.42 18.61 -11.15
CA ASN A 29 -6.83 18.27 -11.30
C ASN A 29 -7.41 17.64 -10.03
N LEU A 30 -8.58 18.13 -9.57
CA LEU A 30 -9.27 17.63 -8.37
C LEU A 30 -9.69 16.15 -8.47
N TRP A 31 -9.95 15.68 -9.69
CA TRP A 31 -10.30 14.29 -9.96
C TRP A 31 -9.09 13.35 -9.80
N ASP A 32 -7.92 13.78 -10.27
CA ASP A 32 -6.66 13.05 -10.08
C ASP A 32 -6.28 12.98 -8.59
N LYS A 33 -6.49 14.07 -7.85
CA LYS A 33 -6.26 14.10 -6.39
C LYS A 33 -7.15 13.09 -5.63
N SER A 34 -8.40 12.91 -6.07
CA SER A 34 -9.31 11.92 -5.49
C SER A 34 -8.89 10.49 -5.84
N MET A 35 -8.38 10.28 -7.06
CA MET A 35 -7.85 9.00 -7.51
C MET A 35 -6.57 8.62 -6.76
N GLU A 36 -5.70 9.59 -6.50
CA GLU A 36 -4.51 9.42 -5.67
C GLU A 36 -4.88 9.04 -4.23
N LEU A 37 -5.82 9.75 -3.59
CA LEU A 37 -6.27 9.42 -2.23
C LEU A 37 -6.79 7.98 -2.12
N LYS A 38 -7.55 7.51 -3.11
CA LYS A 38 -7.99 6.11 -3.18
C LYS A 38 -6.81 5.15 -3.35
N GLY A 39 -5.81 5.51 -4.15
CA GLY A 39 -4.56 4.75 -4.29
C GLY A 39 -3.80 4.64 -2.96
N TYR A 40 -3.68 5.75 -2.21
CA TYR A 40 -3.05 5.75 -0.89
C TYR A 40 -3.77 4.81 0.08
N LEU A 41 -5.10 4.90 0.14
CA LEU A 41 -5.93 4.04 0.97
C LEU A 41 -5.77 2.56 0.58
N GLY A 42 -5.73 2.25 -0.72
CA GLY A 42 -5.50 0.88 -1.20
C GLY A 42 -4.15 0.31 -0.79
N GLY A 43 -3.07 1.10 -0.93
CA GLY A 43 -1.73 0.71 -0.49
C GLY A 43 -1.64 0.50 1.02
N LEU A 44 -2.28 1.38 1.81
CA LEU A 44 -2.34 1.27 3.26
C LEU A 44 -3.09 0.01 3.72
N ILE A 45 -4.24 -0.30 3.11
CA ILE A 45 -5.01 -1.51 3.40
C ILE A 45 -4.17 -2.76 3.13
N PHE A 46 -3.41 -2.77 2.02
CA PHE A 46 -2.53 -3.89 1.68
C PHE A 46 -1.45 -4.14 2.74
N ILE A 47 -0.85 -3.07 3.27
CA ILE A 47 0.13 -3.16 4.35
C ILE A 47 -0.54 -3.69 5.63
N ILE A 48 -1.72 -3.18 5.99
CA ILE A 48 -2.47 -3.61 7.17
C ILE A 48 -2.81 -5.11 7.09
N ILE A 49 -3.26 -5.61 5.93
CA ILE A 49 -3.55 -7.04 5.73
C ILE A 49 -2.28 -7.88 5.92
N GLY A 50 -1.14 -7.44 5.38
CA GLY A 50 0.14 -8.13 5.55
C GLY A 50 0.58 -8.20 7.02
N ILE A 51 0.38 -7.12 7.79
CA ILE A 51 0.67 -7.07 9.23
C ILE A 51 -0.26 -8.01 10.01
N ILE A 52 -1.56 -8.00 9.71
CA ILE A 52 -2.54 -8.88 10.38
C ILE A 52 -2.20 -10.35 10.13
N MET A 53 -1.86 -10.72 8.88
CA MET A 53 -1.44 -12.08 8.54
C MET A 53 -0.16 -12.50 9.27
N LEU A 54 0.79 -11.57 9.46
CA LEU A 54 1.99 -11.81 10.25
C LEU A 54 1.66 -12.02 11.72
N TYR A 55 0.82 -11.17 12.30
CA TYR A 55 0.41 -11.28 13.70
C TYR A 55 -0.28 -12.62 13.98
N ARG A 56 -1.23 -13.04 13.12
CA ARG A 56 -1.92 -14.33 13.23
C ARG A 56 -1.01 -15.55 13.00
N HIS A 57 0.15 -15.36 12.39
CA HIS A 57 1.12 -16.43 12.24
C HIS A 57 2.01 -16.58 13.49
N PHE A 58 2.26 -15.47 14.20
CA PHE A 58 3.13 -15.45 15.38
C PHE A 58 2.40 -15.66 16.71
N PHE A 59 1.10 -15.40 16.76
CA PHE A 59 0.24 -15.49 17.96
C PHE A 59 -0.98 -16.36 17.66
#